data_AF-A0A4W5LB23-F1
#
_entry.id   AF-A0A4W5LB23-F1
#
_cell.length_a   1.000
_cell.length_b   1.000
_cell.length_c   1.000
_cell.angle_alpha   90.00
_cell.angle_beta   90.00
_cell.angle_gamma   90.00
#
_symmetry.space_group_name_H-M   'P 1'
#
loop_
_entity.id
_entity.type
_entity.pdbx_description
1 polymer ?
#
loop_
_entity_poly.entity_id
_entity_poly.type
_entity_poly.pdbx_seq_one_letter_code
_entity_poly.pdbx_strand_id
1 'polypeptide(L)'
;MKICVLIGKVQVGPPHFNPLCVVPGIPSVCKQVVSVETTRDIPWAMSNCTLGFQVFGLWPDGSDGTDINAVSRSNEKRLLVTGDDFGKVHLFSFPCSQFRVRLKIY
;
A
#
# COMPACT_ATOMS: atom_id res chain seq x y z
N MET A 1 1.71 -3.14 16.49
CA MET A 1 1.44 -2.47 15.18
C MET A 1 2.53 -1.46 14.88
N LYS A 2 3.66 -1.93 14.33
CA LYS A 2 4.70 -1.08 13.75
C LYS A 2 4.27 -0.82 12.31
N ILE A 3 3.37 0.15 12.14
CA ILE A 3 2.86 0.54 10.83
C ILE A 3 4.06 0.97 9.99
N CYS A 4 4.38 0.14 9.00
CA CYS A 4 5.00 0.53 7.75
C CYS A 4 6.25 1.41 7.90
N VAL A 5 7.33 0.87 8.48
CA VAL A 5 8.65 1.45 8.26
C VAL A 5 9.52 0.38 7.64
N LEU A 6 9.85 0.56 6.36
CA LEU A 6 10.75 -0.26 5.53
C LEU A 6 10.20 -1.59 4.98
N ILE A 7 9.10 -1.58 4.23
CA ILE A 7 8.92 -2.59 3.17
C ILE A 7 8.10 -2.04 1.99
N GLY A 8 8.53 -0.90 1.47
CA GLY A 8 8.29 -0.63 0.05
C GLY A 8 9.18 -1.61 -0.71
N LYS A 9 8.58 -2.60 -1.39
CA LYS A 9 9.28 -3.46 -2.33
C LYS A 9 10.20 -2.59 -3.21
N VAL A 10 11.51 -2.82 -3.13
CA VAL A 10 12.48 -2.29 -4.09
C VAL A 10 12.08 -2.87 -5.43
N GLN A 11 11.39 -2.09 -6.26
CA GLN A 11 11.14 -2.50 -7.64
C GLN A 11 12.31 -1.97 -8.46
N VAL A 12 13.28 -2.85 -8.73
CA VAL A 12 14.33 -2.63 -9.72
C VAL A 12 13.65 -2.64 -11.08
N GLY A 13 13.20 -1.48 -11.54
CA GLY A 13 12.70 -1.25 -12.90
C GLY A 13 13.81 -0.71 -13.82
N PRO A 14 13.67 -0.86 -15.15
CA PRO A 14 14.67 -0.44 -16.13
C PRO A 14 15.03 1.06 -16.02
N PRO A 15 16.20 1.48 -16.55
CA PRO A 15 16.91 2.74 -16.21
C PRO A 15 16.20 4.07 -16.57
N HIS A 16 14.92 4.07 -16.92
CA HIS A 16 14.15 5.26 -17.27
C HIS A 16 13.04 5.63 -16.26
N PHE A 17 12.89 4.86 -15.18
CA PHE A 17 11.96 5.18 -14.09
C PHE A 17 12.75 5.45 -12.82
N ASN A 18 12.72 6.68 -12.29
CA ASN A 18 13.14 6.95 -10.92
C ASN A 18 12.08 6.35 -9.96
N PRO A 19 12.31 5.20 -9.29
CA PRO A 19 11.26 4.53 -8.51
C PRO A 19 11.44 4.79 -7.01
N LEU A 20 12.40 5.61 -6.61
CA LEU A 20 12.65 5.87 -5.21
C LEU A 20 11.62 6.89 -4.72
N CYS A 21 10.93 6.52 -3.64
CA CYS A 21 10.36 7.51 -2.74
C CYS A 21 11.54 8.26 -2.10
N VAL A 22 12.22 9.11 -2.87
CA VAL A 22 13.26 10.00 -2.34
C VAL A 22 12.51 11.08 -1.58
N VAL A 23 12.39 10.91 -0.28
CA VAL A 23 12.07 12.04 0.58
C VAL A 23 13.25 13.02 0.41
N PRO A 24 13.02 14.25 -0.06
CA PRO A 24 14.10 15.22 -0.23
C PRO A 24 14.90 15.36 1.08
N GLY A 25 16.21 15.10 1.03
CA GLY A 25 17.09 15.19 2.20
C GLY A 25 17.31 13.90 2.99
N ILE A 26 16.70 12.77 2.62
CA ILE A 26 17.01 11.46 3.22
C ILE A 26 17.95 10.70 2.27
N PRO A 27 19.20 10.39 2.67
CA PRO A 27 20.12 9.64 1.83
C PRO A 27 19.55 8.25 1.53
N SER A 28 19.95 7.64 0.40
CA SER A 28 19.49 6.35 -0.13
C SER A 28 19.93 5.14 0.71
N VAL A 29 19.85 5.25 2.03
CA VAL A 29 20.18 4.24 3.02
C VAL A 29 18.86 3.75 3.62
N CYS A 30 18.70 2.43 3.75
CA CYS A 30 17.53 1.80 4.36
C CYS A 30 17.52 2.02 5.88
N LYS A 31 17.31 3.27 6.32
CA LYS A 31 17.19 3.64 7.73
C LYS A 31 15.72 3.77 8.12
N GLN A 32 15.37 3.25 9.30
CA GLN A 32 14.04 3.39 9.84
C GLN A 32 13.78 4.87 10.19
N VAL A 33 12.76 5.47 9.58
CA VAL A 33 12.26 6.80 9.94
C VAL A 33 11.09 6.63 10.90
N VAL A 34 11.22 7.12 12.13
CA VAL A 34 10.20 6.96 13.19
C VAL A 34 9.32 8.20 13.40
N SER A 35 9.67 9.33 12.78
CA SER A 35 8.90 10.58 12.89
C SER A 35 7.61 10.49 12.08
N VAL A 36 6.47 10.69 12.74
CA VAL A 36 5.15 10.72 12.10
C VAL A 36 5.00 11.94 11.20
N GLU A 37 5.48 13.10 11.63
CA GLU A 37 5.43 14.35 10.85
C GLU A 37 6.17 14.23 9.52
N THR A 38 7.30 13.51 9.53
CA THR A 38 8.09 13.27 8.32
C THR A 38 7.44 12.24 7.39
N THR A 39 6.62 11.32 7.91
CA THR A 39 6.13 10.15 7.16
C THR A 39 4.67 10.23 6.72
N ARG A 40 3.83 11.02 7.39
CA ARG A 40 2.37 11.09 7.14
C ARG A 40 2.02 11.60 5.75
N ASP A 41 2.72 12.61 5.25
CA ASP A 41 2.36 13.36 4.03
C ASP A 41 3.27 12.98 2.84
N ILE A 42 4.04 11.89 2.97
CA ILE A 42 4.90 11.40 1.89
C ILE A 42 4.02 10.92 0.73
N PRO A 43 4.22 11.45 -0.50
CA PRO A 43 3.59 10.90 -1.69
C PRO A 43 4.25 9.57 -2.06
N TRP A 44 3.61 8.46 -1.68
CA TRP A 44 4.10 7.12 -2.02
C TRP A 44 4.03 6.83 -3.52
N ALA A 45 5.09 6.24 -4.06
CA ALA A 45 5.13 5.83 -5.47
C ALA A 45 4.09 4.74 -5.78
N MET A 46 3.92 3.77 -4.88
CA MET A 46 2.99 2.65 -4.98
C MET A 46 2.29 2.39 -3.64
N SER A 47 1.13 1.75 -3.68
CA SER A 47 0.34 1.40 -2.48
C SER A 47 0.17 -0.13 -2.43
N ASN A 48 1.29 -0.85 -2.31
CA ASN A 48 1.33 -2.32 -2.34
C ASN A 48 1.41 -2.95 -0.93
N CYS A 49 1.36 -2.14 0.13
CA CYS A 49 1.28 -2.62 1.51
C CYS A 49 -0.19 -2.83 1.88
N THR A 50 -0.52 -3.99 2.47
CA THR A 50 -1.88 -4.31 2.92
C THR A 50 -2.35 -3.42 4.07
N LEU A 51 -1.42 -2.74 4.74
CA LEU A 51 -1.68 -1.80 5.82
C LEU A 51 -1.30 -0.37 5.41
N GLY A 52 -2.26 0.55 5.49
CA GLY A 52 -2.04 1.98 5.25
C GLY A 52 -3.34 2.77 5.19
N PHE A 53 -3.27 4.08 5.43
CA PHE A 53 -4.47 4.93 5.48
C PHE A 53 -5.25 4.99 4.15
N GLN A 54 -4.56 4.89 3.02
CA GLN A 54 -5.19 4.92 1.70
C GLN A 54 -5.88 3.59 1.32
N VAL A 55 -5.67 2.54 2.12
CA VAL A 55 -6.03 1.16 1.78
C VAL A 55 -6.70 0.41 2.93
N PHE A 56 -6.99 1.04 4.07
CA PHE A 56 -7.53 0.31 5.23
C PHE A 56 -8.93 -0.27 4.98
N GLY A 57 -9.69 0.32 4.05
CA GLY A 57 -11.02 -0.17 3.66
C GLY A 57 -11.03 -1.50 2.91
N LEU A 58 -9.84 -2.04 2.59
CA LEU A 58 -9.69 -3.38 2.01
C LEU A 58 -10.12 -4.47 3.00
N TRP A 59 -9.94 -4.24 4.30
CA TRP A 59 -10.18 -5.23 5.35
C TRP A 59 -11.66 -5.30 5.71
N PRO A 60 -12.33 -6.45 5.51
CA PRO A 60 -13.74 -6.61 5.85
C PRO A 60 -13.97 -6.65 7.36
N ASP A 61 -15.21 -6.36 7.78
CA ASP A 61 -15.62 -6.46 9.19
C ASP A 61 -15.38 -7.89 9.70
N GLY A 62 -14.71 -8.01 10.85
CA GLY A 62 -14.38 -9.30 11.47
C GLY A 62 -13.07 -9.92 10.99
N SER A 63 -12.34 -9.27 10.07
CA SER A 63 -11.00 -9.71 9.68
C SER A 63 -10.01 -9.59 10.83
N ASP A 64 -9.13 -10.58 10.97
CA ASP A 64 -8.11 -10.63 12.03
C ASP A 64 -6.76 -10.00 11.63
N GLY A 65 -6.67 -9.48 10.40
CA GLY A 65 -5.45 -8.89 9.85
C GLY A 65 -4.56 -9.88 9.10
N THR A 66 -4.98 -11.13 8.91
CA THR A 66 -4.28 -12.14 8.11
C THR A 66 -4.97 -12.45 6.79
N ASP A 67 -6.29 -12.25 6.71
CA ASP A 67 -7.09 -12.60 5.52
C ASP A 67 -6.57 -12.03 4.19
N ILE A 68 -5.90 -10.87 4.19
CA ILE A 68 -5.37 -10.24 2.97
C ILE A 68 -3.84 -10.38 2.91
N ASN A 69 -3.38 -11.14 1.91
CA ASN A 69 -1.97 -11.46 1.70
C ASN A 69 -1.22 -10.47 0.82
N ALA A 70 -1.93 -9.89 -0.15
CA ALA A 70 -1.32 -9.05 -1.16
C ALA A 70 -2.27 -7.92 -1.59
N VAL A 71 -1.68 -6.77 -1.93
CA VAL A 71 -2.39 -5.67 -2.57
C VAL A 71 -1.53 -5.07 -3.68
N SER A 72 -2.19 -4.64 -4.76
CA SER A 72 -1.54 -3.90 -5.84
C SER A 72 -2.42 -2.75 -6.31
N ARG A 73 -1.81 -1.57 -6.49
CA ARG A 73 -2.48 -0.38 -7.03
C ARG A 73 -2.20 -0.22 -8.52
N SER A 74 -3.23 0.06 -9.30
CA SER A 74 -3.09 0.47 -10.71
C SER A 74 -2.17 1.69 -10.87
N ASN A 75 -1.43 1.77 -11.98
CA ASN A 75 -0.52 2.89 -12.26
C ASN A 75 -1.25 4.24 -12.30
N GLU A 76 -2.48 4.28 -12.80
CA GLU A 76 -3.34 5.48 -12.85
C GLU A 76 -3.90 5.93 -11.50
N LYS A 77 -3.62 5.20 -10.41
CA LYS A 77 -4.11 5.49 -9.04
C LYS A 77 -5.64 5.50 -8.94
N ARG A 78 -6.34 4.66 -9.70
CA ARG A 78 -7.82 4.58 -9.69
C ARG A 78 -8.37 3.30 -9.09
N LEU A 79 -7.61 2.22 -9.17
CA LEU A 79 -8.02 0.88 -8.75
C LEU A 79 -6.98 0.23 -7.84
N LEU A 80 -7.47 -0.66 -6.96
CA LEU A 80 -6.72 -1.59 -6.12
C LEU A 80 -7.21 -3.02 -6.36
N VAL A 81 -6.28 -3.96 -6.31
CA VAL A 81 -6.58 -5.40 -6.29
C VAL A 81 -6.01 -6.01 -5.01
N THR A 82 -6.76 -6.91 -4.37
CA THR A 82 -6.24 -7.76 -3.30
C THR A 82 -6.39 -9.24 -3.62
N GLY A 83 -5.53 -10.05 -3.02
CA GLY A 83 -5.69 -11.51 -2.94
C GLY A 83 -5.78 -11.93 -1.48
N ASP A 84 -6.73 -12.82 -1.17
CA ASP A 84 -7.00 -13.31 0.18
C ASP A 84 -6.62 -14.78 0.40
N ASP A 85 -6.74 -15.26 1.63
CA ASP A 85 -6.52 -16.66 2.03
C ASP A 85 -7.57 -17.64 1.49
N PHE A 86 -8.71 -17.12 1.04
CA PHE A 86 -9.82 -17.90 0.49
C PHE A 86 -9.69 -18.13 -1.02
N GLY A 87 -8.58 -17.68 -1.62
CA GLY A 87 -8.30 -17.80 -3.04
C GLY A 87 -9.14 -16.86 -3.91
N LYS A 88 -9.67 -15.77 -3.35
CA LYS A 88 -10.44 -14.75 -4.06
C LYS A 88 -9.58 -13.56 -4.42
N VAL A 89 -9.96 -12.93 -5.53
CA VAL A 89 -9.38 -11.67 -5.98
C VAL A 89 -10.45 -10.59 -5.89
N HIS A 90 -10.13 -9.50 -5.20
CA HIS A 90 -11.06 -8.39 -5.00
C HIS A 90 -10.58 -7.14 -5.73
N LEU A 91 -11.48 -6.47 -6.44
CA LEU A 91 -11.23 -5.19 -7.10
C LEU A 91 -11.95 -4.05 -6.37
N PHE A 92 -11.23 -2.99 -6.06
CA PHE A 92 -11.70 -1.79 -5.37
C PHE A 92 -11.30 -0.51 -6.11
N SER A 93 -12.00 0.59 -5.82
CA SER A 93 -11.54 1.94 -6.18
C SER A 93 -10.43 2.42 -5.24
N PHE A 94 -9.52 3.25 -5.75
CA PHE A 94 -8.48 3.92 -4.98
C PHE A 94 -8.81 5.42 -4.81
N PRO A 95 -8.63 6.01 -3.61
CA PRO A 95 -8.24 5.36 -2.36
C PRO A 95 -9.38 4.53 -1.76
N CYS A 96 -9.01 3.46 -1.06
CA CYS A 96 -9.93 2.60 -0.32
C CYS A 96 -9.81 2.93 1.18
N SER A 97 -10.26 4.14 1.54
CA SER A 97 -10.11 4.73 2.89
C SER A 97 -11.46 4.97 3.58
N GLN A 98 -12.45 4.15 3.28
CA GLN A 98 -13.77 4.16 3.91
C GLN A 98 -14.08 2.77 4.42
N PHE A 99 -14.88 2.68 5.48
CA PHE A 99 -15.44 1.39 5.90
C PHE A 99 -16.52 0.95 4.91
N ARG A 100 -16.63 -0.37 4.66
CA ARG A 100 -17.65 -0.99 3.79
C ARG A 100 -17.56 -0.53 2.32
N VAL A 101 -16.37 -0.60 1.74
CA VAL A 101 -16.18 -0.26 0.33
C VAL A 101 -16.87 -1.28 -0.58
N ARG A 102 -17.54 -0.77 -1.62
CA ARG A 102 -18.14 -1.61 -2.65
C ARG A 102 -17.03 -2.31 -3.44
N LEU A 103 -16.96 -3.62 -3.33
CA LEU A 103 -15.96 -4.46 -3.99
C LEU A 103 -16.59 -5.34 -5.05
N LYS A 104 -15.78 -5.73 -6.05
CA LYS A 104 -16.14 -6.77 -7.01
C LYS A 104 -15.23 -7.97 -6.83
N ILE A 105 -15.85 -9.14 -6.61
CA ILE A 105 -15.17 -10.43 -6.38
C ILE A 105 -14.98 -11.14 -7.73
N TYR A 106 -13.81 -11.72 -7.93
CA TYR A 106 -13.49 -12.65 -9.03
C TYR A 106 -13.08 -14.01 -8.45
#